data_AF-A0A9J6E8C9-F1
#
_entry.id   AF-A0A9J6E8C9-F1
#
_cell.length_a   1.000
_cell.length_b   1.000
_cell.length_c   1.000
_cell.angle_alpha   90.00
_cell.angle_beta   90.00
_cell.angle_gamma   90.00
#
_symmetry.space_group_name_H-M   'P 1'
#
loop_
_entity.id
_entity.type
_entity.pdbx_description
1 polymer ?
#
loop_
_entity_poly.entity_id
_entity_poly.type
_entity_poly.pdbx_seq_one_letter_code
_entity_poly.pdbx_strand_id
1 'polypeptide(L)'
;MAPTALLSSSVPLKHTKPPSRLTIEKKAAIIEQVQRGRSQAEVGREYGISKRTVSDFIENKIKILEVTAKSTRAGKKNASQGFYPKLEEALIVWLSAMIARKSQCQVTS
;
A
#
# COMPACT_ATOMS: atom_id res chain seq x y z
N MET A 1 -40.41 29.34 9.14
CA MET A 1 -39.61 28.10 9.27
C MET A 1 -39.39 27.55 7.88
N ALA A 2 -38.17 27.63 7.36
CA ALA A 2 -37.71 26.88 6.20
C ALA A 2 -36.19 26.80 6.28
N PRO A 3 -35.59 25.60 6.47
CA PRO A 3 -34.15 25.48 6.32
C PRO A 3 -33.84 25.42 4.83
N THR A 4 -33.33 26.53 4.30
CA THR A 4 -32.68 26.56 2.98
C THR A 4 -31.48 25.62 3.01
N ALA A 5 -31.63 24.44 2.44
CA ALA A 5 -30.53 23.50 2.22
C ALA A 5 -29.56 24.12 1.21
N LEU A 6 -28.53 24.79 1.71
CA LEU A 6 -27.41 25.27 0.92
C LEU A 6 -26.63 24.06 0.37
N LEU A 7 -26.80 23.87 -0.93
CA LEU A 7 -25.77 23.52 -1.89
C LEU A 7 -24.78 22.41 -1.44
N SER A 8 -25.14 21.16 -1.75
CA SER A 8 -24.14 20.11 -1.97
C SER A 8 -23.24 20.57 -3.12
N SER A 9 -22.08 21.11 -2.77
CA SER A 9 -21.08 21.62 -3.70
C SER A 9 -20.53 20.46 -4.53
N SER A 10 -21.13 20.25 -5.70
CA SER A 10 -20.54 19.44 -6.76
C SER A 10 -19.36 20.23 -7.35
N VAL A 11 -18.23 20.22 -6.64
CA VAL A 11 -16.98 20.82 -7.12
C VAL A 11 -16.38 19.88 -8.17
N PRO A 12 -16.16 20.33 -9.42
CA PRO A 12 -15.43 19.53 -10.40
C PRO A 12 -13.98 19.42 -9.94
N LEU A 13 -13.62 18.22 -9.48
CA LEU A 13 -12.28 17.92 -9.00
C LEU A 13 -11.34 17.78 -10.19
N LYS A 14 -10.51 18.82 -10.33
CA LYS A 14 -9.26 18.85 -11.09
C LYS A 14 -8.47 17.58 -10.77
N HIS A 15 -8.29 16.71 -11.75
CA HIS A 15 -7.47 15.50 -11.66
C HIS A 15 -6.00 15.91 -11.48
N THR A 16 -5.63 16.26 -10.25
CA THR A 16 -4.22 16.44 -9.91
C THR A 16 -3.54 15.09 -10.10
N LYS A 17 -2.39 15.10 -10.77
CA LYS A 17 -1.60 13.89 -11.04
C LYS A 17 -1.50 13.12 -9.72
N PRO A 18 -1.89 11.82 -9.67
CA PRO A 18 -1.82 11.07 -8.43
C PRO A 18 -0.39 11.16 -7.90
N PRO A 19 -0.19 11.39 -6.60
CA PRO A 19 1.15 11.51 -6.03
C PRO A 19 1.95 10.30 -6.48
N SER A 20 3.16 10.56 -6.98
CA SER A 20 3.92 9.79 -7.98
C SER A 20 4.27 8.33 -7.65
N ARG A 21 3.59 7.67 -6.70
CA ARG A 21 3.31 6.23 -6.53
C ARG A 21 2.84 6.04 -5.08
N LEU A 22 1.57 5.70 -4.86
CA LEU A 22 1.05 5.33 -3.55
C LEU A 22 1.77 4.07 -3.02
N THR A 23 2.11 4.08 -1.72
CA THR A 23 2.71 2.93 -1.04
C THR A 23 1.71 1.77 -0.97
N ILE A 24 2.24 0.55 -0.84
CA ILE A 24 1.41 -0.67 -0.75
C ILE A 24 0.46 -0.60 0.46
N GLU A 25 0.91 -0.05 1.59
CA GLU A 25 0.09 0.18 2.80
C GLU A 25 -1.11 1.10 2.53
N LYS A 26 -0.90 2.23 1.83
CA LYS A 26 -2.00 3.15 1.48
C LYS A 26 -3.03 2.48 0.57
N LYS A 27 -2.57 1.62 -0.36
CA LYS A 27 -3.47 0.83 -1.21
C LYS A 27 -4.28 -0.17 -0.38
N ALA A 28 -3.68 -0.84 0.60
CA ALA A 28 -4.38 -1.74 1.52
C ALA A 28 -5.44 -1.00 2.36
N ALA A 29 -5.11 0.18 2.89
CA ALA A 29 -6.05 1.02 3.63
C ALA A 29 -7.27 1.44 2.77
N ILE A 30 -7.06 1.79 1.50
CA ILE A 30 -8.15 2.10 0.55
C ILE A 30 -9.06 0.89 0.36
N ILE A 31 -8.48 -0.31 0.21
CA ILE A 31 -9.26 -1.56 0.04
C ILE A 31 -10.09 -1.86 1.30
N GLU A 32 -9.52 -1.68 2.49
CA GLU A 32 -10.26 -1.86 3.75
C GLU A 32 -11.44 -0.89 3.87
N GLN A 33 -11.24 0.40 3.54
CA GLN A 33 -12.31 1.40 3.60
C GLN A 33 -13.46 1.07 2.66
N VAL A 34 -13.17 0.56 1.46
CA VAL A 34 -14.20 0.10 0.52
C VAL A 34 -14.88 -1.18 1.00
N GLN A 35 -14.14 -2.14 1.58
CA GLN A 35 -14.74 -3.35 2.15
C GLN A 35 -15.68 -3.06 3.33
N ARG A 36 -15.38 -2.01 4.11
CA ARG A 36 -16.26 -1.49 5.18
C ARG A 36 -17.54 -0.84 4.65
N GLY A 37 -17.75 -0.81 3.33
CA GLY A 37 -18.97 -0.32 2.69
C GLY A 37 -18.94 1.14 2.26
N ARG A 38 -17.79 1.83 2.36
CA ARG A 38 -17.68 3.21 1.86
C ARG A 38 -17.66 3.24 0.34
N SER A 39 -18.24 4.29 -0.24
CA SER A 39 -18.33 4.42 -1.70
C SER A 39 -16.95 4.64 -2.32
N GLN A 40 -16.63 3.91 -3.39
CA GLN A 40 -15.35 4.01 -4.09
C GLN A 40 -15.03 5.44 -4.55
N ALA A 41 -16.06 6.20 -4.92
CA ALA A 41 -15.92 7.59 -5.34
C ALA A 41 -15.51 8.50 -4.17
N GLU A 42 -16.10 8.33 -3.00
CA GLU A 42 -15.76 9.10 -1.80
C GLU A 42 -14.35 8.78 -1.30
N VAL A 43 -14.00 7.50 -1.22
CA VAL A 43 -12.65 7.06 -0.85
C VAL A 43 -11.62 7.56 -1.87
N GLY A 44 -11.94 7.52 -3.16
CA GLY A 44 -11.07 8.11 -4.19
C GLY A 44 -10.83 9.61 -3.96
N ARG A 45 -11.88 10.38 -3.65
CA ARG A 45 -11.76 11.83 -3.38
C ARG A 45 -10.87 12.13 -2.18
N GLU A 46 -11.03 11.40 -1.09
CA GLU A 46 -10.24 11.58 0.15
C GLU A 46 -8.74 11.34 -0.09
N TYR A 47 -8.41 10.35 -0.91
CA TYR A 47 -7.03 9.98 -1.21
C TYR A 47 -6.46 10.67 -2.47
N GLY A 48 -7.25 11.50 -3.16
CA GLY A 48 -6.85 12.19 -4.39
C GLY A 48 -6.67 11.25 -5.60
N ILE A 49 -7.51 10.23 -5.72
CA ILE A 49 -7.41 9.17 -6.72
C ILE A 49 -8.73 9.03 -7.49
N SER A 50 -8.64 8.70 -8.78
CA SER A 50 -9.81 8.41 -9.60
C SER A 50 -10.56 7.14 -9.11
N LYS A 51 -11.88 7.09 -9.31
CA LYS A 51 -12.69 5.89 -9.05
C LYS A 51 -12.13 4.66 -9.75
N ARG A 52 -11.68 4.81 -11.02
CA ARG A 52 -11.11 3.72 -11.81
C ARG A 52 -9.91 3.08 -11.11
N THR A 53 -9.01 3.88 -10.58
CA THR A 53 -7.84 3.39 -9.84
C THR A 53 -8.23 2.64 -8.56
N VAL A 54 -9.30 3.07 -7.88
CA VAL A 54 -9.84 2.33 -6.71
C VAL A 54 -10.38 0.98 -7.14
N SER A 55 -11.07 0.90 -8.28
CA SER A 55 -11.50 -0.38 -8.88
C SER A 55 -10.31 -1.29 -9.22
N ASP A 56 -9.25 -0.75 -9.84
CA ASP A 56 -8.04 -1.50 -10.17
C ASP A 56 -7.34 -2.08 -8.92
N PHE A 57 -7.40 -1.36 -7.79
CA PHE A 57 -6.86 -1.85 -6.51
C PHE A 57 -7.71 -2.99 -5.92
N ILE A 58 -9.02 -2.93 -6.07
CA ILE A 58 -9.93 -3.99 -5.59
C ILE A 58 -9.76 -5.27 -6.40
N GLU A 59 -9.59 -5.15 -7.72
CA GLU A 59 -9.30 -6.29 -8.59
C GLU A 59 -7.97 -6.96 -8.21
N ASN A 60 -6.94 -6.16 -7.92
CA ASN A 60 -5.63 -6.65 -7.47
C ASN A 60 -5.51 -6.87 -5.95
N LYS A 61 -6.63 -6.93 -5.21
CA LYS A 61 -6.62 -6.95 -3.73
C LYS A 61 -5.77 -8.07 -3.13
N ILE A 62 -5.82 -9.27 -3.71
CA ILE A 62 -5.13 -10.46 -3.20
C ILE A 62 -3.62 -10.21 -3.21
N LYS A 63 -3.10 -9.72 -4.35
CA LYS A 63 -1.68 -9.40 -4.51
C LYS A 63 -1.23 -8.27 -3.58
N ILE A 64 -2.06 -7.24 -3.38
CA ILE A 64 -1.73 -6.11 -2.50
C ILE A 64 -1.65 -6.55 -1.03
N LEU A 65 -2.58 -7.41 -0.58
CA LEU A 65 -2.59 -7.93 0.79
C LEU A 65 -1.44 -8.90 1.04
N GLU A 66 -1.17 -9.83 0.11
CA GLU A 66 -0.03 -10.74 0.23
C GLU A 66 1.30 -10.01 0.33
N VAL A 67 1.49 -8.96 -0.48
CA VAL A 67 2.74 -8.18 -0.47
C VAL A 67 2.84 -7.36 0.81
N THR A 68 1.72 -6.84 1.33
CA THR A 68 1.67 -6.20 2.64
C THR A 68 2.10 -7.18 3.75
N ALA A 69 1.56 -8.40 3.76
CA ALA A 69 1.87 -9.41 4.78
C ALA A 69 3.32 -9.91 4.72
N LYS A 70 3.88 -10.05 3.50
CA LYS A 70 5.27 -10.49 3.28
C LYS A 70 6.30 -9.36 3.50
N SER A 71 5.88 -8.09 3.47
CA SER A 71 6.80 -6.96 3.54
C SER A 71 6.99 -6.47 4.97
N THR A 72 8.11 -6.82 5.59
CA THR A 72 8.56 -6.20 6.86
C THR A 72 9.05 -4.76 6.67
N ARG A 73 9.30 -4.32 5.42
CA ARG A 73 9.76 -2.96 5.10
C ARG A 73 8.57 -2.05 4.84
N ALA A 74 8.37 -1.08 5.73
CA ALA A 74 7.47 0.05 5.49
C ALA A 74 7.94 0.83 4.24
N GLY A 75 7.00 1.17 3.35
CA GLY A 75 7.28 2.09 2.24
C GLY A 75 7.63 1.49 0.87
N LYS A 76 7.55 0.15 0.66
CA LYS A 76 7.62 -0.40 -0.72
C LYS A 76 6.45 0.12 -1.57
N LYS A 77 6.76 0.56 -2.79
CA LYS A 77 5.77 1.12 -3.74
C LYS A 77 5.22 0.07 -4.72
N ASN A 78 6.04 -0.94 -5.02
CA ASN A 78 5.75 -2.01 -5.97
C ASN A 78 6.17 -3.37 -5.41
N ALA A 79 5.48 -4.42 -5.86
CA ALA A 79 5.77 -5.81 -5.52
C ALA A 79 6.86 -6.45 -6.39
N SER A 80 7.64 -5.66 -7.13
CA SER A 80 8.66 -6.19 -8.04
C SER A 80 9.64 -7.06 -7.26
N GLN A 81 9.76 -8.31 -7.67
CA GLN A 81 10.86 -9.18 -7.29
C GLN A 81 12.11 -8.74 -8.06
N GLY A 82 13.30 -9.01 -7.53
CA GLY A 82 14.54 -8.80 -8.26
C GLY A 82 14.71 -9.81 -9.39
N PHE A 83 15.79 -9.68 -10.17
CA PHE A 83 16.02 -10.49 -11.37
C PHE A 83 16.18 -11.99 -11.07
N TYR A 84 16.65 -12.34 -9.87
CA TYR A 84 16.92 -13.72 -9.47
C TYR A 84 16.37 -14.00 -8.06
N PRO A 85 15.06 -14.23 -7.91
CA PRO A 85 14.40 -14.31 -6.60
C PRO A 85 14.97 -15.42 -5.71
N LYS A 86 15.25 -16.60 -6.27
CA LYS A 86 15.83 -17.73 -5.52
C LYS A 86 17.26 -17.45 -5.02
N LEU A 87 18.05 -16.74 -5.82
CA LEU A 87 19.42 -16.36 -5.45
C LEU A 87 19.39 -15.32 -4.33
N GLU A 88 18.55 -14.29 -4.47
CA GLU A 88 18.38 -13.26 -3.45
C GLU A 88 17.90 -13.87 -2.12
N GLU A 89 16.96 -14.82 -2.16
CA GLU A 89 16.50 -15.55 -0.99
C GLU A 89 17.64 -16.32 -0.31
N ALA A 90 18.42 -17.09 -1.07
CA ALA A 90 19.57 -17.84 -0.54
C ALA A 90 20.61 -16.89 0.09
N LEU A 91 20.87 -15.74 -0.54
CA LEU A 91 21.78 -14.71 -0.01
C LEU A 91 21.26 -14.09 1.29
N ILE A 92 19.97 -13.82 1.40
CA ILE A 92 19.36 -13.28 2.63
C ILE A 92 19.50 -14.28 3.78
N VAL A 93 19.22 -15.56 3.54
CA VAL A 93 19.36 -16.62 4.56
C VAL A 93 20.81 -16.70 5.04
N TRP A 94 21.76 -16.76 4.10
CA TRP A 94 23.17 -16.85 4.42
C TRP A 94 23.68 -15.62 5.20
N LEU A 95 23.33 -14.41 4.75
CA LEU A 95 23.72 -13.16 5.42
C LEU A 95 23.14 -13.06 6.83
N SER A 96 21.87 -13.44 7.00
CA SER A 96 21.19 -13.41 8.30
C SER A 96 21.86 -14.37 9.28
N ALA A 97 22.19 -15.59 8.83
CA ALA A 97 22.93 -16.57 9.64
C ALA A 97 24.33 -16.06 10.03
N MET A 98 25.02 -15.37 9.12
CA MET A 98 26.34 -14.80 9.39
C MET A 98 26.29 -13.64 10.40
N ILE A 99 25.32 -12.73 10.28
CA ILE A 99 25.13 -11.63 11.23
C ILE A 99 24.81 -12.19 12.62
N ALA A 100 23.90 -13.17 12.71
CA ALA A 100 23.56 -13.83 13.97
C ALA A 100 24.78 -14.49 14.64
N ARG A 101 25.65 -15.13 13.85
CA ARG A 101 26.92 -15.70 14.33
C ARG A 101 27.84 -14.61 14.89
N LYS A 102 27.99 -13.48 14.19
CA LYS A 102 28.86 -12.38 14.63
C LYS A 102 28.38 -11.75 15.94
N SER A 103 27.06 -11.62 16.15
CA SER A 103 26.51 -11.13 17.42
C SER A 103 26.75 -12.07 18.60
N GLN A 104 26.83 -13.39 18.36
CA GLN A 104 27.08 -14.37 19.43
C GLN A 104 28.54 -14.36 19.90
N CYS A 105 29.50 -13.99 19.05
CA CYS A 105 30.91 -13.91 19.43
C CYS A 105 31.30 -12.64 20.20
N GLN A 106 30.40 -11.64 20.32
CA GLN A 106 30.70 -10.35 20.97
C GLN A 106 30.24 -10.27 22.44
N VAL A 107 29.41 -11.22 22.91
CA VAL A 107 28.82 -11.20 24.27
C VAL A 107 29.57 -12.12 25.24
N THR A 108 30.59 -12.84 24.75
CA THR A 108 31.48 -13.68 25.57
C THR A 108 32.86 -13.05 25.66
N SER A 109 32.99 -11.96 26.42
CA SER A 109 34.28 -11.45 26.92
C SER A 109 34.08 -10.74 28.25
#